data_AF-A0A3D3UNI9-F1
#
_entry.id   AF-A0A3D3UNI9-F1
#
_cell.length_a   1.000
_cell.length_b   1.000
_cell.length_c   1.000
_cell.angle_alpha   90.00
_cell.angle_beta   90.00
_cell.angle_gamma   90.00
#
_symmetry.space_group_name_H-M   'P 1'
#
loop_
_entity.id
_entity.type
_entity.pdbx_description
1 polymer ?
#
loop_
_entity_poly.entity_id
_entity_poly.type
_entity_poly.pdbx_seq_one_letter_code
_entity_poly.pdbx_strand_id
1 'polypeptide(L)'
;MKAALDILEERISAAMEVVAGQGDCAAIVRPATDAKFGDYQANGIMGLAKKLKTNPRKLAEEVLKNLDLSDICEPPEVAGPGFINLRLKTEFVAGELLEINKDTAGLGIEKTSEPKNIVVDFSSPNIAKQMHVGHLRSTIIGDCICRMLETLGHKVIRQNHIGDWGTQFGMLINYMLHVHTAERMEGVFGTKPEDVFILEDMEQLYRHAKEEYDSDPKFAEGSREYVVGLQRGDAQVLRQWKEIVDLSLDECQKIYDYLGTTLKKEHVCGESFYNNSLPTVVEDLRHAGLAEPSDGAVCVFPEGFRNKEGQPLPFIIRKSDGAYLYATTDLAALRYRINELKANAIVYVTDSRQKLHFEMLFAVAKMAGWTRDDIELSHVMFGSVLGEDGAPLKTRSGENVKLKELLDEAVQRAMSVVEQKNPDLPAGKK
;
A
#
# COMPACT_ATOMS: atom_id res chain seq x y z
N MET A 1 18.10 -20.09 8.35
CA MET A 1 19.02 -19.92 9.50
C MET A 1 18.25 -19.10 10.51
N LYS A 2 17.80 -19.72 11.61
CA LYS A 2 17.07 -19.01 12.66
C LYS A 2 17.92 -17.82 13.13
N ALA A 3 17.30 -16.65 13.31
CA ALA A 3 18.04 -15.49 13.79
C ALA A 3 18.61 -15.78 15.19
N ALA A 4 19.80 -15.23 15.50
CA ALA A 4 20.42 -15.40 16.81
C ALA A 4 19.44 -15.02 17.95
N LEU A 5 18.65 -13.96 17.75
CA LEU A 5 17.60 -13.55 18.68
C LEU A 5 16.57 -14.67 18.95
N ASP A 6 16.11 -15.37 17.92
CA ASP A 6 15.10 -16.43 18.05
C ASP A 6 15.68 -17.64 18.78
N ILE A 7 16.93 -18.01 18.48
CA ILE A 7 17.63 -19.11 19.16
C ILE A 7 17.82 -18.78 20.65
N LEU A 8 18.19 -17.53 20.96
CA LEU A 8 18.34 -17.05 22.34
C LEU A 8 17.00 -17.05 23.07
N GLU A 9 15.93 -16.54 22.45
CA GLU A 9 14.58 -16.55 23.03
C GLU A 9 14.13 -17.98 23.34
N GLU A 10 14.28 -18.91 22.39
CA GLU A 10 13.87 -20.31 22.51
C GLU A 10 14.63 -21.02 23.65
N ARG A 11 15.96 -20.93 23.66
CA ARG A 11 16.79 -21.64 24.65
C ARG A 11 16.63 -21.06 26.06
N ILE A 12 16.52 -19.74 26.20
CA ILE A 12 16.34 -19.11 27.52
C ILE A 12 14.92 -19.37 28.04
N SER A 13 13.90 -19.32 27.18
CA SER A 13 12.53 -19.64 27.56
C SER A 13 12.45 -21.09 28.04
N ALA A 14 13.04 -22.05 27.32
CA ALA A 14 13.10 -23.45 27.75
C ALA A 14 13.82 -23.64 29.10
N ALA A 15 14.96 -22.96 29.33
CA ALA A 15 15.65 -23.00 30.62
C ALA A 15 14.79 -22.40 31.76
N MET A 16 14.03 -21.34 31.47
CA MET A 16 13.09 -20.75 32.42
C MET A 16 11.94 -21.72 32.77
N GLU A 17 11.39 -22.44 31.80
CA GLU A 17 10.33 -23.43 32.03
C GLU A 17 10.80 -24.59 32.91
N VAL A 18 12.02 -25.09 32.68
CA VAL A 18 12.63 -26.15 33.50
C VAL A 18 12.76 -25.71 34.96
N VAL A 19 13.25 -24.49 35.21
CA VAL A 19 13.42 -23.96 36.57
C VAL A 19 12.08 -23.62 37.22
N ALA A 20 11.12 -23.12 36.45
CA ALA A 20 9.80 -22.73 36.96
C ALA A 20 8.86 -23.92 37.20
N GLY A 21 9.11 -25.06 36.54
CA GLY A 21 8.21 -26.22 36.57
C GLY A 21 6.85 -25.96 35.89
N GLN A 22 6.77 -24.97 35.01
CA GLN A 22 5.57 -24.58 34.27
C GLN A 22 5.95 -24.11 32.86
N GLY A 23 5.07 -24.35 31.88
CA GLY A 23 5.26 -23.86 30.51
C GLY A 23 4.91 -22.38 30.34
N ASP A 24 5.12 -21.87 29.12
CA ASP A 24 4.78 -20.52 28.67
C ASP A 24 5.54 -19.42 29.44
N CYS A 25 6.85 -19.65 29.60
CA CYS A 25 7.77 -18.68 30.17
C CYS A 25 8.51 -17.93 29.06
N ALA A 26 8.14 -16.67 28.81
CA ALA A 26 8.83 -15.85 27.82
C ALA A 26 10.12 -15.23 28.39
N ALA A 27 11.24 -15.43 27.70
CA ALA A 27 12.53 -14.83 28.04
C ALA A 27 12.61 -13.33 27.76
N ILE A 28 11.84 -12.83 26.78
CA ILE A 28 11.79 -11.42 26.38
C ILE A 28 13.21 -10.91 26.09
N VAL A 29 13.90 -11.59 25.20
CA VAL A 29 15.22 -11.22 24.70
C VAL A 29 15.07 -10.04 23.75
N ARG A 30 15.94 -9.04 23.91
CA ARG A 30 15.97 -7.83 23.07
C ARG A 30 17.41 -7.40 22.83
N PRO A 31 17.69 -6.67 21.73
CA PRO A 31 18.98 -6.03 21.57
C PRO A 31 19.31 -5.14 22.78
N ALA A 32 20.54 -5.21 23.26
CA ALA A 32 21.00 -4.37 24.35
C ALA A 32 21.06 -2.91 23.90
N THR A 33 20.62 -1.99 24.76
CA THR A 33 20.64 -0.55 24.45
C THR A 33 22.02 0.07 24.57
N ASP A 34 22.96 -0.62 25.21
CA ASP A 34 24.33 -0.17 25.48
C ASP A 34 25.27 -1.38 25.43
N ALA A 35 26.38 -1.24 24.69
CA ALA A 35 27.35 -2.31 24.44
C ALA A 35 28.01 -2.87 25.72
N LYS A 36 27.99 -2.13 26.84
CA LYS A 36 28.46 -2.65 28.14
C LYS A 36 27.59 -3.80 28.67
N PHE A 37 26.35 -3.92 28.21
CA PHE A 37 25.43 -5.00 28.58
C PHE A 37 25.47 -6.20 27.63
N GLY A 38 26.41 -6.21 26.66
CA GLY A 38 26.47 -7.22 25.62
C GLY A 38 25.72 -6.80 24.36
N ASP A 39 25.34 -7.78 23.55
CA ASP A 39 24.61 -7.61 22.29
C ASP A 39 23.09 -7.77 22.51
N TYR A 40 22.69 -8.65 23.43
CA TYR A 40 21.30 -8.90 23.80
C TYR A 40 21.12 -8.94 25.32
N GLN A 41 19.87 -8.76 25.76
CA GLN A 41 19.49 -8.89 27.17
C GLN A 41 18.15 -9.60 27.29
N ALA A 42 18.05 -10.58 28.20
CA ALA A 42 16.79 -11.24 28.55
C ALA A 42 16.15 -10.56 29.77
N ASN A 43 14.89 -10.15 29.62
CA ASN A 43 14.16 -9.34 30.60
C ASN A 43 13.02 -10.08 31.30
N GLY A 44 12.68 -11.29 30.83
CA GLY A 44 11.53 -12.07 31.27
C GLY A 44 11.61 -12.60 32.71
N ILE A 45 12.83 -12.71 33.26
CA ILE A 45 13.07 -13.24 34.62
C ILE A 45 12.29 -12.46 35.68
N MET A 46 12.21 -11.14 35.58
CA MET A 46 11.50 -10.32 36.57
C MET A 46 10.00 -10.63 36.62
N GLY A 47 9.39 -10.80 35.45
CA GLY A 47 7.97 -11.16 35.33
C GLY A 47 7.71 -12.56 35.90
N LEU A 48 8.59 -13.51 35.59
CA LEU A 48 8.51 -14.88 36.09
C LEU A 48 8.70 -14.94 37.62
N ALA A 49 9.72 -14.26 38.14
CA ALA A 49 9.99 -14.22 39.58
C ALA A 49 8.83 -13.62 40.38
N LYS A 50 8.15 -12.60 39.83
CA LYS A 50 6.92 -12.04 40.42
C LYS A 50 5.79 -13.06 40.48
N LYS A 51 5.59 -13.87 39.42
CA LYS A 51 4.58 -14.95 39.40
C LYS A 51 4.91 -16.03 40.44
N LEU A 52 6.17 -16.44 40.51
CA LEU A 52 6.66 -17.48 41.42
C LEU A 52 6.92 -16.99 42.86
N LYS A 53 6.79 -15.68 43.12
CA LYS A 53 7.09 -15.03 44.41
C LYS A 53 8.50 -15.34 44.94
N THR A 54 9.48 -15.35 44.05
CA THR A 54 10.90 -15.64 44.35
C THR A 54 11.79 -14.41 44.09
N ASN A 55 13.06 -14.48 44.53
CA ASN A 55 14.05 -13.45 44.25
C ASN A 55 14.49 -13.54 42.77
N PRO A 56 14.33 -12.46 41.96
CA PRO A 56 14.60 -12.55 40.53
C PRO A 56 16.08 -12.77 40.20
N ARG A 57 17.01 -12.29 41.02
CA ARG A 57 18.44 -12.51 40.81
C ARG A 57 18.82 -13.97 41.04
N LYS A 58 18.31 -14.58 42.12
CA LYS A 58 18.51 -16.01 42.38
C LYS A 58 17.88 -16.88 41.28
N LEU A 59 16.70 -16.49 40.80
CA LEU A 59 16.05 -17.17 39.68
C LEU A 59 16.89 -17.07 38.40
N ALA A 60 17.44 -15.90 38.06
CA ALA A 60 18.34 -15.75 36.93
C ALA A 60 19.57 -16.67 37.05
N GLU A 61 20.21 -16.71 38.23
CA GLU A 61 21.35 -17.58 38.50
C GLU A 61 21.01 -19.06 38.36
N GLU A 62 19.79 -19.47 38.73
CA GLU A 62 19.30 -20.85 38.57
C GLU A 62 18.99 -21.20 37.11
N VAL A 63 18.41 -20.25 36.36
CA VAL A 63 18.20 -20.38 34.91
C VAL A 63 19.54 -20.55 34.19
N LEU A 64 20.57 -19.76 34.55
CA LEU A 64 21.90 -19.88 33.94
C LEU A 64 22.56 -21.24 34.18
N LYS A 65 22.27 -21.93 35.29
CA LYS A 65 22.79 -23.29 35.54
C LYS A 65 22.19 -24.35 34.61
N ASN A 66 21.01 -24.09 34.07
CA ASN A 66 20.28 -24.99 33.17
C ASN A 66 20.32 -24.52 31.70
N LEU A 67 21.08 -23.46 31.41
CA LEU A 67 21.15 -22.83 30.10
C LEU A 67 22.50 -23.10 29.45
N ASP A 68 22.50 -23.74 28.28
CA ASP A 68 23.69 -23.87 27.44
C ASP A 68 23.59 -22.96 26.21
N LEU A 69 24.46 -21.94 26.22
CA LEU A 69 24.69 -21.01 25.12
C LEU A 69 26.17 -21.00 24.72
N SER A 70 26.94 -22.01 25.11
CA SER A 70 28.39 -22.02 24.91
C SER A 70 28.81 -22.10 23.43
N ASP A 71 27.91 -22.45 22.53
CA ASP A 71 28.09 -22.42 21.08
C ASP A 71 27.88 -21.02 20.46
N ILE A 72 27.16 -20.12 21.14
CA ILE A 72 26.70 -18.84 20.59
C ILE A 72 27.25 -17.64 21.36
N CYS A 73 27.27 -17.70 22.69
CA CYS A 73 27.59 -16.59 23.57
C CYS A 73 28.86 -16.85 24.41
N GLU A 74 29.56 -15.77 24.74
CA GLU A 74 30.39 -15.74 25.94
C GLU A 74 29.54 -16.03 27.19
N PRO A 75 30.14 -16.46 28.31
CA PRO A 75 29.38 -16.79 29.53
C PRO A 75 28.38 -15.67 29.90
N PRO A 76 27.07 -15.97 29.93
CA PRO A 76 26.06 -14.97 30.24
C PRO A 76 26.22 -14.42 31.67
N GLU A 77 25.89 -13.14 31.86
CA GLU A 77 26.05 -12.45 33.15
C GLU A 77 24.71 -11.98 33.72
N VAL A 78 24.51 -12.21 35.02
CA VAL A 78 23.33 -11.66 35.73
C VAL A 78 23.59 -10.21 36.15
N ALA A 79 22.85 -9.29 35.55
CA ALA A 79 22.93 -7.86 35.83
C ALA A 79 21.74 -7.36 36.67
N GLY A 80 22.03 -6.43 37.58
CA GLY A 80 21.02 -5.74 38.39
C GLY A 80 20.08 -6.70 39.14
N PRO A 81 18.75 -6.50 39.06
CA PRO A 81 17.76 -7.28 39.81
C PRO A 81 17.52 -8.69 39.27
N GLY A 82 18.01 -9.02 38.06
CA GLY A 82 17.76 -10.33 37.42
C GLY A 82 17.76 -10.29 35.89
N PHE A 83 18.39 -9.28 35.27
CA PHE A 83 18.61 -9.28 33.83
C PHE A 83 19.70 -10.29 33.46
N ILE A 84 19.60 -10.91 32.29
CA ILE A 84 20.66 -11.76 31.75
C ILE A 84 21.26 -11.05 30.54
N ASN A 85 22.50 -10.60 30.69
CA ASN A 85 23.28 -9.97 29.63
C ASN A 85 23.95 -11.04 28.77
N LEU A 86 23.88 -10.88 27.45
CA LEU A 86 24.32 -11.86 26.46
C LEU A 86 25.28 -11.19 25.49
N ARG A 87 26.52 -11.68 25.42
CA ARG A 87 27.51 -11.25 24.43
C ARG A 87 27.76 -12.40 23.47
N LEU A 88 27.58 -12.17 22.17
CA LEU A 88 27.85 -13.16 21.14
C LEU A 88 29.35 -13.43 21.04
N LYS A 89 29.72 -14.68 20.76
CA LYS A 89 31.10 -15.04 20.46
C LYS A 89 31.54 -14.45 19.13
N THR A 90 32.79 -13.98 19.08
CA THR A 90 33.39 -13.49 17.83
C THR A 90 33.38 -14.58 16.77
N GLU A 91 33.66 -15.83 17.15
CA GLU A 91 33.67 -16.98 16.23
C GLU A 91 32.27 -17.31 15.69
N PHE A 92 31.23 -17.15 16.52
CA PHE A 92 29.84 -17.33 16.08
C PHE A 92 29.48 -16.27 15.04
N VAL A 93 29.70 -14.99 15.35
CA VAL A 93 29.40 -13.89 14.41
C VAL A 93 30.19 -14.02 13.10
N ALA A 94 31.48 -14.37 13.19
CA ALA A 94 32.31 -14.60 12.01
C ALA A 94 31.81 -15.79 11.17
N GLY A 95 31.37 -16.88 11.81
CA GLY A 95 30.77 -18.03 11.15
C GLY A 95 29.50 -17.65 10.38
N GLU A 96 28.58 -16.93 11.02
CA GLU A 96 27.34 -16.46 10.40
C GLU A 96 27.62 -15.53 9.21
N LEU A 97 28.57 -14.60 9.34
CA LEU A 97 28.98 -13.73 8.23
C LEU A 97 29.57 -14.51 7.05
N LEU A 98 30.32 -15.58 7.32
CA LEU A 98 30.83 -16.46 6.27
C LEU A 98 29.71 -17.24 5.57
N GLU A 99 28.68 -17.67 6.30
CA GLU A 99 27.49 -18.29 5.69
C GLU A 99 26.70 -17.29 4.85
N ILE A 100 26.46 -16.08 5.35
CA ILE A 100 25.83 -14.98 4.59
C ILE A 100 26.60 -14.71 3.30
N ASN A 101 27.94 -14.68 3.36
CA ASN A 101 28.79 -14.42 2.21
C ASN A 101 28.75 -15.56 1.16
N LYS A 102 28.28 -16.77 1.51
CA LYS A 102 28.02 -17.85 0.54
C LYS A 102 26.72 -17.63 -0.24
N ASP A 103 25.75 -16.91 0.34
CA ASP A 103 24.48 -16.54 -0.29
C ASP A 103 24.44 -15.03 -0.59
N THR A 104 25.18 -14.62 -1.61
CA THR A 104 25.26 -13.21 -2.00
C THR A 104 23.94 -12.65 -2.55
N ALA A 105 22.98 -13.51 -2.91
CA ALA A 105 21.69 -13.10 -3.44
C ALA A 105 20.63 -12.92 -2.33
N GLY A 106 20.55 -13.85 -1.38
CA GLY A 106 19.62 -13.80 -0.26
C GLY A 106 20.16 -13.08 0.98
N LEU A 107 21.48 -12.82 1.05
CA LEU A 107 22.15 -12.18 2.18
C LEU A 107 21.85 -12.88 3.52
N GLY A 108 21.63 -14.20 3.49
CA GLY A 108 21.24 -15.00 4.66
C GLY A 108 19.83 -14.74 5.18
N ILE A 109 18.99 -14.01 4.44
CA ILE A 109 17.58 -13.82 4.79
C ILE A 109 16.83 -15.13 4.52
N GLU A 110 16.33 -15.74 5.59
CA GLU A 110 15.53 -16.96 5.50
C GLU A 110 14.14 -16.65 4.91
N LYS A 111 13.75 -17.43 3.92
CA LYS A 111 12.40 -17.37 3.34
C LYS A 111 11.43 -18.14 4.23
N THR A 112 10.18 -17.70 4.25
CA THR A 112 9.09 -18.39 4.95
C THR A 112 8.94 -19.83 4.47
N SER A 113 8.70 -20.75 5.40
CA SER A 113 8.29 -22.14 5.10
C SER A 113 6.83 -22.22 4.66
N GLU A 114 6.03 -21.17 4.91
CA GLU A 114 4.61 -21.07 4.57
C GLU A 114 4.36 -19.85 3.66
N PRO A 115 4.65 -19.96 2.35
CA PRO A 115 4.34 -18.90 1.40
C PRO A 115 2.84 -18.59 1.37
N LYS A 116 2.54 -17.30 1.34
CA LYS A 116 1.17 -16.76 1.28
C LYS A 116 0.99 -15.98 -0.01
N ASN A 117 -0.23 -15.98 -0.54
CA ASN A 117 -0.65 -15.06 -1.59
C ASN A 117 -1.00 -13.72 -0.94
N ILE A 118 -0.20 -12.69 -1.18
CA ILE A 118 -0.39 -11.37 -0.58
C ILE A 118 -0.70 -10.37 -1.69
N VAL A 119 -1.91 -9.82 -1.67
CA VAL A 119 -2.29 -8.74 -2.58
C VAL A 119 -1.85 -7.41 -1.99
N VAL A 120 -1.19 -6.57 -2.78
CA VAL A 120 -0.79 -5.22 -2.37
C VAL A 120 -1.37 -4.21 -3.36
N ASP A 121 -2.28 -3.38 -2.88
CA ASP A 121 -2.94 -2.30 -3.60
C ASP A 121 -2.26 -0.96 -3.32
N PHE A 122 -1.65 -0.36 -4.35
CA PHE A 122 -0.88 0.85 -4.22
C PHE A 122 -0.72 1.61 -5.54
N SER A 123 -0.19 2.83 -5.44
CA SER A 123 -0.12 3.85 -6.48
C SER A 123 -1.48 4.42 -6.88
N SER A 124 -2.31 3.60 -7.52
CA SER A 124 -3.72 3.84 -7.82
C SER A 124 -4.04 5.27 -8.30
N PRO A 125 -3.35 5.78 -9.35
CA PRO A 125 -3.61 7.12 -9.86
C PRO A 125 -4.98 7.22 -10.54
N ASN A 126 -5.53 8.43 -10.57
CA ASN A 126 -6.68 8.76 -11.39
C ASN A 126 -6.25 8.97 -12.84
N ILE A 127 -6.89 8.28 -13.77
CA ILE A 127 -6.61 8.36 -15.20
C ILE A 127 -7.13 9.67 -15.80
N ALA A 128 -6.53 10.10 -16.91
CA ALA A 128 -6.75 11.40 -17.55
C ALA A 128 -6.41 12.61 -16.67
N LYS A 129 -5.55 12.40 -15.66
CA LYS A 129 -4.91 13.43 -14.86
C LYS A 129 -3.45 13.04 -14.63
N GLN A 130 -2.58 14.03 -14.46
CA GLN A 130 -1.19 13.75 -14.11
C GLN A 130 -1.07 13.18 -12.70
N MET A 131 -0.08 12.31 -12.50
CA MET A 131 0.29 11.87 -11.18
C MET A 131 0.85 13.05 -10.37
N HIS A 132 0.36 13.22 -9.15
CA HIS A 132 0.86 14.20 -8.18
C HIS A 132 1.53 13.51 -6.99
N VAL A 133 2.15 14.31 -6.12
CA VAL A 133 2.91 13.87 -4.93
C VAL A 133 2.13 12.98 -3.94
N GLY A 134 0.80 12.99 -4.00
CA GLY A 134 -0.04 12.08 -3.21
C GLY A 134 0.11 10.62 -3.64
N HIS A 135 0.10 10.37 -4.95
CA HIS A 135 0.31 9.03 -5.52
C HIS A 135 1.76 8.56 -5.32
N LEU A 136 2.73 9.48 -5.25
CA LEU A 136 4.15 9.15 -5.02
C LEU A 136 4.35 8.36 -3.72
N ARG A 137 3.74 8.80 -2.61
CA ARG A 137 3.88 8.12 -1.32
C ARG A 137 3.37 6.69 -1.37
N SER A 138 2.15 6.50 -1.88
CA SER A 138 1.58 5.17 -2.07
C SER A 138 2.48 4.31 -2.95
N THR A 139 2.96 4.86 -4.07
CA THR A 139 3.83 4.17 -5.03
C THR A 139 5.11 3.65 -4.36
N ILE A 140 5.84 4.50 -3.64
CA ILE A 140 7.11 4.11 -2.99
C ILE A 140 6.86 3.13 -1.85
N ILE A 141 5.93 3.44 -0.94
CA ILE A 141 5.65 2.62 0.24
C ILE A 141 5.18 1.23 -0.18
N GLY A 142 4.24 1.16 -1.12
CA GLY A 142 3.72 -0.11 -1.64
C GLY A 142 4.78 -0.93 -2.38
N ASP A 143 5.64 -0.30 -3.18
CA ASP A 143 6.73 -1.00 -3.87
C ASP A 143 7.74 -1.59 -2.88
N CYS A 144 8.09 -0.84 -1.83
CA CYS A 144 8.94 -1.34 -0.74
C CYS A 144 8.31 -2.54 -0.02
N ILE A 145 7.01 -2.47 0.31
CA ILE A 145 6.28 -3.58 0.93
C ILE A 145 6.32 -4.81 0.03
N CYS A 146 6.06 -4.65 -1.28
CA CYS A 146 6.11 -5.74 -2.24
C CYS A 146 7.50 -6.43 -2.23
N ARG A 147 8.57 -5.64 -2.36
CA ARG A 147 9.95 -6.17 -2.39
C ARG A 147 10.32 -6.89 -1.10
N MET A 148 9.92 -6.37 0.06
CA MET A 148 10.18 -7.02 1.35
C MET A 148 9.46 -8.36 1.44
N LEU A 149 8.17 -8.40 1.09
CA LEU A 149 7.38 -9.62 1.13
C LEU A 149 7.88 -10.69 0.14
N GLU A 150 8.31 -10.28 -1.06
CA GLU A 150 8.94 -11.18 -2.04
C GLU A 150 10.30 -11.70 -1.54
N THR A 151 11.10 -10.85 -0.89
CA THR A 151 12.38 -11.25 -0.29
C THR A 151 12.18 -12.33 0.77
N LEU A 152 11.11 -12.20 1.57
CA LEU A 152 10.68 -13.20 2.54
C LEU A 152 10.07 -14.47 1.91
N GLY A 153 9.89 -14.52 0.58
CA GLY A 153 9.42 -15.70 -0.15
C GLY A 153 7.90 -15.80 -0.33
N HIS A 154 7.13 -14.74 -0.05
CA HIS A 154 5.70 -14.73 -0.33
C HIS A 154 5.42 -14.52 -1.82
N LYS A 155 4.24 -14.98 -2.28
CA LYS A 155 3.73 -14.65 -3.62
C LYS A 155 3.00 -13.31 -3.54
N VAL A 156 3.65 -12.26 -4.02
CA VAL A 156 3.06 -10.91 -4.03
C VAL A 156 2.30 -10.68 -5.32
N ILE A 157 1.06 -10.22 -5.20
CA ILE A 157 0.18 -9.85 -6.31
C ILE A 157 -0.06 -8.35 -6.21
N ARG A 158 0.65 -7.59 -7.05
CA ARG A 158 0.48 -6.14 -7.13
C ARG A 158 -0.86 -5.82 -7.78
N GLN A 159 -1.56 -4.83 -7.25
CA GLN A 159 -2.78 -4.28 -7.82
C GLN A 159 -2.60 -2.77 -7.93
N ASN A 160 -2.64 -2.26 -9.17
CA ASN A 160 -2.72 -0.84 -9.43
C ASN A 160 -4.19 -0.51 -9.69
N HIS A 161 -4.89 -0.08 -8.64
CA HIS A 161 -6.33 0.16 -8.64
C HIS A 161 -6.66 1.55 -9.18
N ILE A 162 -6.38 1.73 -10.48
CA ILE A 162 -6.52 3.02 -11.15
C ILE A 162 -7.97 3.52 -11.16
N GLY A 163 -8.13 4.85 -11.03
CA GLY A 163 -9.40 5.53 -11.24
C GLY A 163 -9.66 5.73 -12.73
N ASP A 164 -10.09 4.67 -13.40
CA ASP A 164 -10.35 4.63 -14.86
C ASP A 164 -11.84 4.66 -15.23
N TRP A 165 -12.72 4.90 -14.26
CA TRP A 165 -14.15 4.98 -14.49
C TRP A 165 -14.76 6.22 -13.83
N GLY A 166 -15.73 6.86 -14.48
CA GLY A 166 -16.41 8.02 -13.91
C GLY A 166 -16.95 9.01 -14.95
N THR A 167 -17.71 10.00 -14.47
CA THR A 167 -18.40 10.98 -15.33
C THR A 167 -17.43 11.87 -16.10
N GLN A 168 -16.20 12.04 -15.61
CA GLN A 168 -15.15 12.81 -16.27
C GLN A 168 -14.80 12.30 -17.67
N PHE A 169 -14.96 11.00 -17.92
CA PHE A 169 -14.68 10.45 -19.25
C PHE A 169 -15.69 10.91 -20.30
N GLY A 170 -16.92 11.23 -19.91
CA GLY A 170 -17.92 11.75 -20.85
C GLY A 170 -17.49 13.07 -21.48
N MET A 171 -17.02 14.03 -20.66
CA MET A 171 -16.52 15.31 -21.17
C MET A 171 -15.22 15.15 -21.97
N LEU A 172 -14.32 14.25 -21.57
CA LEU A 172 -13.07 14.02 -22.28
C LEU A 172 -13.31 13.41 -23.67
N ILE A 173 -14.17 12.39 -23.75
CA ILE A 173 -14.56 11.76 -25.02
C ILE A 173 -15.28 12.77 -25.91
N ASN A 174 -16.22 13.54 -25.34
CA ASN A 174 -16.92 14.59 -26.07
C ASN A 174 -15.95 15.63 -26.63
N TYR A 175 -15.03 16.13 -25.79
CA TYR A 175 -14.03 17.11 -26.19
C TYR A 175 -13.13 16.58 -27.30
N MET A 176 -12.57 15.38 -27.13
CA MET A 176 -11.72 14.74 -28.14
C MET A 176 -12.45 14.56 -29.47
N LEU A 177 -13.71 14.14 -29.46
CA LEU A 177 -14.45 13.94 -30.70
C LEU A 177 -14.85 15.26 -31.37
N HIS A 178 -15.17 16.32 -30.61
CA HIS A 178 -15.60 17.60 -31.21
C HIS A 178 -14.45 18.52 -31.60
N VAL A 179 -13.42 18.64 -30.76
CA VAL A 179 -12.27 19.52 -31.01
C VAL A 179 -11.32 18.91 -32.03
N HIS A 180 -11.03 17.60 -31.97
CA HIS A 180 -10.22 16.96 -33.02
C HIS A 180 -10.90 16.97 -34.39
N THR A 181 -12.23 17.01 -34.47
CA THR A 181 -12.93 17.07 -35.76
C THR A 181 -12.84 18.46 -36.37
N ALA A 182 -12.92 19.52 -35.57
CA ALA A 182 -12.74 20.90 -36.03
C ALA A 182 -11.27 21.19 -36.42
N GLU A 183 -10.30 20.81 -35.59
CA GLU A 183 -8.89 21.13 -35.81
C GLU A 183 -8.22 20.25 -36.89
N ARG A 184 -8.68 19.01 -37.10
CA ARG A 184 -8.31 18.20 -38.29
C ARG A 184 -8.83 18.80 -39.59
N MET A 185 -10.02 19.41 -39.58
CA MET A 185 -10.57 20.08 -40.76
C MET A 185 -9.79 21.36 -41.11
N GLU A 186 -9.16 22.00 -40.13
CA GLU A 186 -8.36 23.22 -40.31
C GLU A 186 -6.85 22.97 -40.52
N GLY A 187 -6.38 21.72 -40.46
CA GLY A 187 -4.99 21.34 -40.78
C GLY A 187 -3.94 21.80 -39.76
N VAL A 188 -4.37 22.11 -38.53
CA VAL A 188 -3.53 22.66 -37.46
C VAL A 188 -2.67 21.57 -36.80
N PHE A 189 -3.13 20.32 -36.80
CA PHE A 189 -2.37 19.16 -36.31
C PHE A 189 -1.94 18.24 -37.46
N GLY A 190 -0.76 17.64 -37.31
CA GLY A 190 -0.23 16.66 -38.25
C GLY A 190 -1.24 15.56 -38.58
N THR A 191 -1.19 15.03 -39.80
CA THR A 191 -2.19 14.09 -40.34
C THR A 191 -2.25 12.72 -39.63
N LYS A 192 -1.42 12.49 -38.61
CA LYS A 192 -1.31 11.23 -37.89
C LYS A 192 -1.89 11.34 -36.47
N PRO A 193 -2.74 10.38 -36.03
CA PRO A 193 -3.32 10.36 -34.69
C PRO A 193 -2.30 10.32 -33.54
N GLU A 194 -1.09 9.84 -33.82
CA GLU A 194 -0.03 9.56 -32.84
C GLU A 194 0.87 10.77 -32.48
N ASP A 195 0.76 11.89 -33.20
CA ASP A 195 1.57 13.09 -32.95
C ASP A 195 0.91 14.09 -31.96
N VAL A 196 -0.28 13.79 -31.44
CA VAL A 196 -1.18 14.77 -30.76
C VAL A 196 -1.31 14.54 -29.23
N PHE A 197 -0.65 13.52 -28.69
CA PHE A 197 -0.92 13.08 -27.32
C PHE A 197 0.35 12.96 -26.48
N ILE A 198 0.78 14.09 -25.91
CA ILE A 198 1.74 14.10 -24.78
C ILE A 198 0.92 14.27 -23.49
N LEU A 199 1.30 13.64 -22.36
CA LEU A 199 0.57 13.80 -21.09
C LEU A 199 0.48 15.26 -20.57
N GLU A 200 1.38 16.13 -21.03
CA GLU A 200 1.28 17.58 -20.81
C GLU A 200 0.02 18.17 -21.48
N ASP A 201 -0.42 17.56 -22.59
CA ASP A 201 -1.67 17.88 -23.27
C ASP A 201 -2.88 17.25 -22.58
N MET A 202 -2.77 16.11 -21.87
CA MET A 202 -3.94 15.48 -21.23
C MET A 202 -4.52 16.28 -20.05
N GLU A 203 -3.67 16.97 -19.28
CA GLU A 203 -4.17 17.87 -18.23
C GLU A 203 -4.78 19.14 -18.83
N GLN A 204 -4.20 19.65 -19.91
CA GLN A 204 -4.77 20.76 -20.68
C GLN A 204 -6.09 20.36 -21.33
N LEU A 205 -6.16 19.17 -21.93
CA LEU A 205 -7.37 18.56 -22.48
C LEU A 205 -8.45 18.46 -21.41
N TYR A 206 -8.12 17.95 -20.21
CA TYR A 206 -9.07 17.92 -19.11
C TYR A 206 -9.53 19.32 -18.71
N ARG A 207 -8.61 20.28 -18.62
CA ARG A 207 -8.93 21.67 -18.25
C ARG A 207 -9.85 22.32 -19.28
N HIS A 208 -9.54 22.20 -20.56
CA HIS A 208 -10.38 22.73 -21.65
C HIS A 208 -11.72 22.01 -21.75
N ALA A 209 -11.75 20.68 -21.65
CA ALA A 209 -12.98 19.92 -21.60
C ALA A 209 -13.86 20.36 -20.43
N LYS A 210 -13.25 20.67 -19.28
CA LYS A 210 -13.95 21.17 -18.10
C LYS A 210 -14.47 22.60 -18.29
N GLU A 211 -13.67 23.48 -18.88
CA GLU A 211 -14.07 24.85 -19.23
C GLU A 211 -15.26 24.86 -20.20
N GLU A 212 -15.22 24.06 -21.25
CA GLU A 212 -16.33 23.89 -22.20
C GLU A 212 -17.57 23.28 -21.52
N TYR A 213 -17.39 22.26 -20.68
CA TYR A 213 -18.48 21.66 -19.91
C TYR A 213 -19.18 22.65 -18.98
N ASP A 214 -18.44 23.58 -18.38
CA ASP A 214 -19.01 24.56 -17.47
C ASP A 214 -19.61 25.78 -18.19
N SER A 215 -19.19 26.07 -19.43
CA SER A 215 -19.59 27.27 -20.19
C SER A 215 -20.62 27.01 -21.30
N ASP A 216 -20.64 25.83 -21.93
CA ASP A 216 -21.60 25.46 -22.98
C ASP A 216 -22.58 24.37 -22.52
N PRO A 217 -23.87 24.70 -22.30
CA PRO A 217 -24.89 23.72 -21.96
C PRO A 217 -25.05 22.58 -22.97
N LYS A 218 -24.79 22.81 -24.26
CA LYS A 218 -24.89 21.76 -25.30
C LYS A 218 -23.73 20.78 -25.17
N PHE A 219 -22.53 21.28 -24.95
CA PHE A 219 -21.37 20.44 -24.65
C PHE A 219 -21.60 19.61 -23.38
N ALA A 220 -22.18 20.21 -22.34
CA ALA A 220 -22.50 19.50 -21.10
C ALA A 220 -23.58 18.41 -21.29
N GLU A 221 -24.54 18.61 -22.19
CA GLU A 221 -25.54 17.62 -22.56
C GLU A 221 -24.90 16.44 -23.33
N GLY A 222 -24.14 16.73 -24.39
CA GLY A 222 -23.43 15.69 -25.16
C GLY A 222 -22.46 14.88 -24.29
N SER A 223 -21.74 15.54 -23.38
CA SER A 223 -20.86 14.87 -22.42
C SER A 223 -21.61 13.85 -21.54
N ARG A 224 -22.84 14.15 -21.12
CA ARG A 224 -23.68 13.21 -20.36
C ARG A 224 -24.13 12.03 -21.22
N GLU A 225 -24.43 12.26 -22.49
CA GLU A 225 -24.75 11.19 -23.44
C GLU A 225 -23.58 10.20 -23.58
N TYR A 226 -22.34 10.69 -23.64
CA TYR A 226 -21.15 9.83 -23.66
C TYR A 226 -20.96 9.04 -22.35
N VAL A 227 -21.27 9.62 -21.18
CA VAL A 227 -21.30 8.85 -19.92
C VAL A 227 -22.32 7.71 -19.99
N VAL A 228 -23.52 7.98 -20.50
CA VAL A 228 -24.56 6.97 -20.65
C VAL A 228 -24.13 5.89 -21.66
N GLY A 229 -23.51 6.29 -22.78
CA GLY A 229 -22.94 5.36 -23.76
C GLY A 229 -21.88 4.45 -23.14
N LEU A 230 -20.99 5.01 -22.32
CA LEU A 230 -19.96 4.27 -21.60
C LEU A 230 -20.57 3.23 -20.64
N GLN A 231 -21.58 3.62 -19.86
CA GLN A 231 -22.29 2.73 -18.94
C GLN A 231 -23.10 1.63 -19.65
N ARG A 232 -23.61 1.90 -20.85
CA ARG A 232 -24.34 0.93 -21.69
C ARG A 232 -23.41 -0.02 -22.45
N GLY A 233 -22.10 0.21 -22.39
CA GLY A 233 -21.12 -0.57 -23.13
C GLY A 233 -21.17 -0.30 -24.63
N ASP A 234 -21.47 0.93 -25.06
CA ASP A 234 -21.39 1.32 -26.46
C ASP A 234 -19.97 1.07 -26.99
N ALA A 235 -19.86 0.27 -28.04
CA ALA A 235 -18.57 -0.20 -28.54
C ALA A 235 -17.68 0.93 -29.06
N GLN A 236 -18.25 2.02 -29.59
CA GLN A 236 -17.48 3.16 -30.07
C GLN A 236 -17.00 4.03 -28.90
N VAL A 237 -17.87 4.29 -27.93
CA VAL A 237 -17.52 5.06 -26.73
C VAL A 237 -16.46 4.32 -25.90
N LEU A 238 -16.60 3.00 -25.74
CA LEU A 238 -15.61 2.17 -25.05
C LEU A 238 -14.24 2.18 -25.75
N ARG A 239 -14.19 2.24 -27.08
CA ARG A 239 -12.91 2.36 -27.81
C ARG A 239 -12.22 3.68 -27.47
N GLN A 240 -12.95 4.79 -27.50
CA GLN A 240 -12.41 6.12 -27.16
C GLN A 240 -11.96 6.22 -25.70
N TRP A 241 -12.77 5.68 -24.79
CA TRP A 241 -12.39 5.55 -23.38
C TRP A 241 -11.09 4.76 -23.22
N LYS A 242 -10.97 3.61 -23.89
CA LYS A 242 -9.78 2.78 -23.80
C LYS A 242 -8.53 3.48 -24.32
N GLU A 243 -8.63 4.25 -25.41
CA GLU A 243 -7.52 5.06 -25.94
C GLU A 243 -7.02 6.07 -24.89
N ILE A 244 -7.94 6.78 -24.22
CA ILE A 244 -7.60 7.73 -23.13
C ILE A 244 -6.90 7.01 -21.98
N VAL A 245 -7.41 5.84 -21.58
CA VAL A 245 -6.85 5.02 -20.49
C VAL A 245 -5.45 4.53 -20.84
N ASP A 246 -5.28 3.93 -22.02
CA ASP A 246 -4.01 3.36 -22.46
C ASP A 246 -2.93 4.45 -22.56
N LEU A 247 -3.26 5.62 -23.13
CA LEU A 247 -2.34 6.75 -23.21
C LEU A 247 -1.93 7.26 -21.81
N SER A 248 -2.88 7.42 -20.90
CA SER A 248 -2.58 7.87 -19.53
C SER A 248 -1.69 6.85 -18.79
N LEU A 249 -1.91 5.56 -19.04
CA LEU A 249 -1.13 4.48 -18.44
C LEU A 249 0.30 4.41 -18.98
N ASP A 250 0.51 4.65 -20.27
CA ASP A 250 1.85 4.71 -20.87
C ASP A 250 2.74 5.72 -20.18
N GLU A 251 2.15 6.82 -19.78
CA GLU A 251 2.88 7.92 -19.18
C GLU A 251 3.03 7.78 -17.66
N CYS A 252 2.03 7.19 -16.98
CA CYS A 252 2.25 6.68 -15.63
C CYS A 252 3.41 5.67 -15.61
N GLN A 253 3.52 4.80 -16.63
CA GLN A 253 4.61 3.85 -16.74
C GLN A 253 5.97 4.53 -16.89
N LYS A 254 6.08 5.61 -17.67
CA LYS A 254 7.33 6.40 -17.74
C LYS A 254 7.76 6.91 -16.36
N ILE A 255 6.82 7.34 -15.53
CA ILE A 255 7.10 7.76 -14.14
C ILE A 255 7.52 6.57 -13.28
N TYR A 256 6.82 5.43 -13.39
CA TYR A 256 7.17 4.20 -12.67
C TYR A 256 8.57 3.69 -13.01
N ASP A 257 8.94 3.74 -14.28
CA ASP A 257 10.26 3.36 -14.77
C ASP A 257 11.33 4.35 -14.27
N TYR A 258 11.02 5.65 -14.29
CA TYR A 258 11.93 6.69 -13.80
C TYR A 258 12.19 6.57 -12.29
N LEU A 259 11.18 6.17 -11.52
CA LEU A 259 11.28 5.86 -10.09
C LEU A 259 11.93 4.49 -9.80
N GLY A 260 12.13 3.65 -10.82
CA GLY A 260 12.66 2.29 -10.65
C GLY A 260 11.72 1.33 -9.91
N THR A 261 10.41 1.59 -9.95
CA THR A 261 9.40 0.76 -9.27
C THR A 261 9.17 -0.55 -10.02
N THR A 262 8.56 -1.53 -9.35
CA THR A 262 8.20 -2.82 -9.95
C THR A 262 6.79 -2.86 -10.55
N LEU A 263 6.06 -1.73 -10.56
CA LEU A 263 4.75 -1.64 -11.20
C LEU A 263 4.86 -1.69 -12.72
N LYS A 264 3.90 -2.37 -13.33
CA LYS A 264 3.82 -2.67 -14.76
C LYS A 264 2.36 -2.64 -15.18
N LYS A 265 2.11 -2.48 -16.48
CA LYS A 265 0.77 -2.53 -17.07
C LYS A 265 -0.04 -3.79 -16.71
N GLU A 266 0.60 -4.95 -16.59
CA GLU A 266 -0.06 -6.21 -16.20
C GLU A 266 -0.62 -6.20 -14.77
N HIS A 267 -0.15 -5.28 -13.91
CA HIS A 267 -0.65 -5.11 -12.55
C HIS A 267 -1.88 -4.19 -12.48
N VAL A 268 -2.29 -3.58 -13.60
CA VAL A 268 -3.45 -2.68 -13.64
C VAL A 268 -4.75 -3.46 -13.48
N CYS A 269 -5.53 -3.06 -12.49
CA CYS A 269 -6.89 -3.56 -12.27
C CYS A 269 -7.75 -2.42 -11.74
N GLY A 270 -8.17 -1.54 -12.66
CA GLY A 270 -8.93 -0.33 -12.37
C GLY A 270 -10.34 -0.59 -11.88
N GLU A 271 -11.00 0.48 -11.43
CA GLU A 271 -12.40 0.46 -11.01
C GLU A 271 -13.33 -0.14 -12.08
N SER A 272 -13.06 0.14 -13.35
CA SER A 272 -13.87 -0.31 -14.48
C SER A 272 -14.00 -1.84 -14.59
N PHE A 273 -12.98 -2.58 -14.14
CA PHE A 273 -12.96 -4.04 -14.16
C PHE A 273 -14.10 -4.63 -13.32
N TYR A 274 -14.50 -3.94 -12.26
CA TYR A 274 -15.47 -4.44 -11.28
C TYR A 274 -16.93 -4.09 -11.62
N ASN A 275 -17.18 -3.28 -12.67
CA ASN A 275 -18.50 -2.75 -13.01
C ASN A 275 -19.60 -3.81 -13.11
N ASN A 276 -19.30 -4.95 -13.74
CA ASN A 276 -20.26 -6.04 -13.92
C ASN A 276 -20.60 -6.75 -12.61
N SER A 277 -19.75 -6.61 -11.58
CA SER A 277 -19.93 -7.24 -10.27
C SER A 277 -20.66 -6.35 -9.27
N LEU A 278 -20.75 -5.04 -9.51
CA LEU A 278 -21.36 -4.08 -8.56
C LEU A 278 -22.82 -4.41 -8.24
N PRO A 279 -23.69 -4.76 -9.22
CA PRO A 279 -25.07 -5.14 -8.91
C PRO A 279 -25.13 -6.36 -7.99
N THR A 280 -24.32 -7.38 -8.27
CA THR A 280 -24.26 -8.61 -7.48
C THR A 280 -23.79 -8.36 -6.05
N VAL A 281 -22.81 -7.46 -5.85
CA VAL A 281 -22.35 -7.06 -4.50
C VAL A 281 -23.50 -6.45 -3.69
N VAL A 282 -24.27 -5.55 -4.29
CA VAL A 282 -25.40 -4.91 -3.60
C VAL A 282 -26.50 -5.93 -3.29
N GLU A 283 -26.89 -6.76 -4.26
CA GLU A 283 -27.95 -7.74 -4.06
C GLU A 283 -27.57 -8.85 -3.07
N ASP A 284 -26.30 -9.29 -3.05
CA ASP A 284 -25.83 -10.25 -2.04
C ASP A 284 -25.89 -9.68 -0.62
N LEU A 285 -25.53 -8.41 -0.42
CA LEU A 285 -25.66 -7.76 0.89
C LEU A 285 -27.13 -7.60 1.31
N ARG A 286 -28.05 -7.38 0.36
CA ARG A 286 -29.49 -7.33 0.63
C ARG A 286 -30.05 -8.71 0.99
N HIS A 287 -29.67 -9.75 0.24
CA HIS A 287 -30.07 -11.13 0.52
C HIS A 287 -29.53 -11.63 1.87
N ALA A 288 -28.34 -11.19 2.28
CA ALA A 288 -27.79 -11.44 3.59
C ALA A 288 -28.49 -10.64 4.73
N GLY A 289 -29.43 -9.75 4.40
CA GLY A 289 -30.12 -8.90 5.37
C GLY A 289 -29.24 -7.79 5.98
N LEU A 290 -28.12 -7.45 5.33
CA LEU A 290 -27.16 -6.45 5.82
C LEU A 290 -27.36 -5.06 5.21
N ALA A 291 -27.90 -5.00 3.99
CA ALA A 291 -28.15 -3.75 3.28
C ALA A 291 -29.63 -3.36 3.32
N GLU A 292 -29.90 -2.13 3.74
CA GLU A 292 -31.25 -1.59 3.87
C GLU A 292 -31.40 -0.20 3.21
N PRO A 293 -32.63 0.18 2.81
CA PRO A 293 -32.89 1.53 2.33
C PRO A 293 -32.78 2.57 3.46
N SER A 294 -32.05 3.66 3.23
CA SER A 294 -31.95 4.81 4.15
C SER A 294 -31.86 6.10 3.35
N ASP A 295 -32.77 7.05 3.60
CA ASP A 295 -32.85 8.34 2.90
C ASP A 295 -32.79 8.24 1.36
N GLY A 296 -33.44 7.19 0.82
CA GLY A 296 -33.48 6.89 -0.61
C GLY A 296 -32.24 6.18 -1.15
N ALA A 297 -31.15 6.08 -0.38
CA ALA A 297 -29.97 5.29 -0.73
C ALA A 297 -30.06 3.85 -0.19
N VAL A 298 -29.13 2.98 -0.61
CA VAL A 298 -28.93 1.65 -0.02
C VAL A 298 -27.66 1.68 0.81
N CYS A 299 -27.78 1.34 2.09
CA CYS A 299 -26.73 1.47 3.10
C CYS A 299 -26.52 0.17 3.87
N VAL A 300 -25.30 -0.05 4.34
CA VAL A 300 -24.98 -1.03 5.39
C VAL A 300 -24.54 -0.28 6.64
N PHE A 301 -24.92 -0.74 7.83
CA PHE A 301 -24.57 -0.11 9.09
C PHE A 301 -23.62 -1.02 9.90
N PRO A 302 -22.30 -0.93 9.68
CA PRO A 302 -21.36 -1.78 10.40
C PRO A 302 -21.34 -1.44 11.91
N GLU A 303 -21.22 -2.48 12.74
CA GLU A 303 -21.18 -2.32 14.19
C GLU A 303 -19.96 -1.51 14.64
N GLY A 304 -20.14 -0.68 15.67
CA GLY A 304 -19.06 0.14 16.24
C GLY A 304 -18.83 1.50 15.57
N PHE A 305 -19.46 1.77 14.42
CA PHE A 305 -19.34 3.05 13.71
C PHE A 305 -20.52 3.96 14.02
N ARG A 306 -20.25 5.11 14.66
CA ARG A 306 -21.28 6.09 15.04
C ARG A 306 -20.85 7.51 14.69
N ASN A 307 -21.82 8.36 14.38
CA ASN A 307 -21.60 9.81 14.23
C ASN A 307 -21.45 10.49 15.61
N LYS A 308 -21.25 11.82 15.61
CA LYS A 308 -21.04 12.60 16.84
C LYS A 308 -22.28 12.59 17.75
N GLU A 309 -23.45 12.39 17.16
CA GLU A 309 -24.76 12.31 17.81
C GLU A 309 -25.07 10.90 18.33
N GLY A 310 -24.15 9.93 18.14
CA GLY A 310 -24.29 8.56 18.60
C GLY A 310 -25.14 7.66 17.69
N GLN A 311 -25.57 8.14 16.53
CA GLN A 311 -26.34 7.36 15.55
C GLN A 311 -25.41 6.47 14.70
N PRO A 312 -25.86 5.28 14.26
CA PRO A 312 -25.10 4.42 13.37
C PRO A 312 -24.65 5.16 12.10
N LEU A 313 -23.39 4.98 11.71
CA LEU A 313 -22.84 5.63 10.52
C LEU A 313 -23.13 4.76 9.27
N PRO A 314 -23.74 5.31 8.20
CA PRO A 314 -24.08 4.54 7.01
C PRO A 314 -22.86 4.31 6.11
N PHE A 315 -22.65 3.07 5.68
CA PHE A 315 -21.80 2.71 4.55
C PHE A 315 -22.66 2.66 3.28
N ILE A 316 -22.70 3.76 2.53
CA ILE A 316 -23.57 3.89 1.36
C ILE A 316 -22.99 3.07 0.20
N ILE A 317 -23.74 2.06 -0.28
CA ILE A 317 -23.32 1.17 -1.37
C ILE A 317 -24.10 1.41 -2.68
N ARG A 318 -25.17 2.21 -2.64
CA ARG A 318 -25.86 2.71 -3.85
C ARG A 318 -26.60 3.99 -3.52
N LYS A 319 -26.47 5.02 -4.35
CA LYS A 319 -27.19 6.29 -4.19
C LYS A 319 -28.68 6.15 -4.56
N SER A 320 -29.45 7.20 -4.27
CA SER A 320 -30.88 7.28 -4.59
C SER A 320 -31.19 7.37 -6.08
N ASP A 321 -30.26 7.90 -6.88
CA ASP A 321 -30.32 7.90 -8.35
C ASP A 321 -29.89 6.55 -8.97
N GLY A 322 -29.58 5.56 -8.14
CA GLY A 322 -29.12 4.23 -8.55
C GLY A 322 -27.62 4.14 -8.84
N ALA A 323 -26.86 5.23 -8.77
CA ALA A 323 -25.43 5.23 -9.02
C ALA A 323 -24.65 4.48 -7.93
N TYR A 324 -23.65 3.71 -8.36
CA TYR A 324 -22.69 3.07 -7.45
C TYR A 324 -21.63 4.08 -6.98
N LEU A 325 -20.98 3.76 -5.85
CA LEU A 325 -19.90 4.58 -5.28
C LEU A 325 -18.62 3.76 -5.19
N TYR A 326 -17.52 4.43 -4.85
CA TYR A 326 -16.23 3.81 -4.53
C TYR A 326 -16.38 2.67 -3.51
N ALA A 327 -17.29 2.81 -2.53
CA ALA A 327 -17.61 1.76 -1.56
C ALA A 327 -18.06 0.45 -2.19
N THR A 328 -18.88 0.49 -3.23
CA THR A 328 -19.35 -0.70 -3.94
C THR A 328 -18.23 -1.33 -4.76
N THR A 329 -17.41 -0.49 -5.41
CA THR A 329 -16.25 -0.92 -6.18
C THR A 329 -15.21 -1.60 -5.29
N ASP A 330 -14.89 -1.01 -4.14
CA ASP A 330 -13.94 -1.57 -3.18
C ASP A 330 -14.43 -2.88 -2.56
N LEU A 331 -15.74 -3.02 -2.30
CA LEU A 331 -16.33 -4.29 -1.88
C LEU A 331 -16.20 -5.37 -2.96
N ALA A 332 -16.46 -5.01 -4.23
CA ALA A 332 -16.27 -5.90 -5.36
C ALA A 332 -14.79 -6.30 -5.53
N ALA A 333 -13.88 -5.34 -5.40
CA ALA A 333 -12.44 -5.56 -5.49
C ALA A 333 -11.92 -6.46 -4.36
N LEU A 334 -12.33 -6.19 -3.11
CA LEU A 334 -12.00 -7.04 -1.97
C LEU A 334 -12.48 -8.47 -2.21
N ARG A 335 -13.74 -8.64 -2.63
CA ARG A 335 -14.32 -9.97 -2.90
C ARG A 335 -13.59 -10.69 -4.04
N TYR A 336 -13.21 -9.98 -5.10
CA TYR A 336 -12.41 -10.54 -6.19
C TYR A 336 -11.02 -10.98 -5.72
N ARG A 337 -10.33 -10.15 -4.92
CA ARG A 337 -9.00 -10.46 -4.37
C ARG A 337 -9.02 -11.71 -3.49
N ILE A 338 -10.06 -11.87 -2.68
CA ILE A 338 -10.24 -13.07 -1.85
C ILE A 338 -10.58 -14.29 -2.71
N ASN A 339 -11.60 -14.17 -3.57
CA ASN A 339 -12.17 -15.34 -4.23
C ASN A 339 -11.41 -15.77 -5.48
N GLU A 340 -10.93 -14.83 -6.29
CA GLU A 340 -10.26 -15.14 -7.56
C GLU A 340 -8.75 -15.16 -7.39
N LEU A 341 -8.17 -14.15 -6.72
CA LEU A 341 -6.72 -14.11 -6.47
C LEU A 341 -6.27 -15.01 -5.31
N LYS A 342 -7.23 -15.61 -4.58
CA LYS A 342 -6.98 -16.50 -3.44
C LYS A 342 -6.05 -15.87 -2.41
N ALA A 343 -6.28 -14.60 -2.09
CA ALA A 343 -5.47 -13.84 -1.16
C ALA A 343 -5.55 -14.42 0.26
N ASN A 344 -4.40 -14.61 0.89
CA ASN A 344 -4.26 -14.89 2.32
C ASN A 344 -4.08 -13.58 3.12
N ALA A 345 -3.58 -12.54 2.47
CA ALA A 345 -3.52 -11.20 3.03
C ALA A 345 -3.75 -10.15 1.93
N ILE A 346 -4.36 -9.03 2.29
CA ILE A 346 -4.58 -7.89 1.39
C ILE A 346 -4.10 -6.62 2.11
N VAL A 347 -3.14 -5.94 1.50
CA VAL A 347 -2.54 -4.70 2.00
C VAL A 347 -3.01 -3.54 1.12
N TYR A 348 -3.71 -2.58 1.73
CA TYR A 348 -4.16 -1.35 1.07
C TYR A 348 -3.25 -0.19 1.48
N VAL A 349 -2.54 0.41 0.53
CA VAL A 349 -1.58 1.49 0.78
C VAL A 349 -2.18 2.82 0.32
N THR A 350 -2.93 3.50 1.20
CA THR A 350 -3.65 4.73 0.86
C THR A 350 -3.47 5.84 1.90
N ASP A 351 -3.94 7.04 1.56
CA ASP A 351 -3.84 8.21 2.44
C ASP A 351 -4.67 8.01 3.72
N SER A 352 -4.16 8.50 4.87
CA SER A 352 -4.81 8.36 6.18
C SER A 352 -6.23 8.98 6.26
N ARG A 353 -6.58 9.91 5.36
CA ARG A 353 -7.94 10.44 5.23
C ARG A 353 -8.97 9.38 4.84
N GLN A 354 -8.55 8.27 4.23
CA GLN A 354 -9.43 7.16 3.84
C GLN A 354 -9.60 6.10 4.95
N LYS A 355 -9.03 6.32 6.14
CA LYS A 355 -9.07 5.36 7.26
C LYS A 355 -10.48 4.86 7.57
N LEU A 356 -11.42 5.78 7.80
CA LEU A 356 -12.79 5.43 8.18
C LEU A 356 -13.48 4.57 7.11
N HIS A 357 -13.22 4.86 5.83
CA HIS A 357 -13.74 4.07 4.72
C HIS A 357 -13.24 2.62 4.77
N PHE A 358 -11.93 2.39 4.88
CA PHE A 358 -11.38 1.04 4.93
C PHE A 358 -11.78 0.27 6.20
N GLU A 359 -11.88 0.95 7.35
CA GLU A 359 -12.39 0.34 8.58
C GLU A 359 -13.83 -0.16 8.40
N MET A 360 -14.70 0.65 7.80
CA MET A 360 -16.08 0.26 7.49
C MET A 360 -16.14 -0.82 6.41
N LEU A 361 -15.32 -0.73 5.35
CA LEU A 361 -15.22 -1.72 4.29
C LEU A 361 -14.89 -3.10 4.85
N PHE A 362 -13.88 -3.19 5.72
CA PHE A 362 -13.47 -4.45 6.34
C PHE A 362 -14.55 -5.00 7.28
N ALA A 363 -15.21 -4.12 8.05
CA ALA A 363 -16.32 -4.52 8.90
C ALA A 363 -17.50 -5.08 8.09
N VAL A 364 -17.88 -4.41 6.99
CA VAL A 364 -18.94 -4.89 6.09
C VAL A 364 -18.57 -6.22 5.46
N ALA A 365 -17.33 -6.38 4.97
CA ALA A 365 -16.87 -7.64 4.38
C ALA A 365 -16.89 -8.80 5.40
N LYS A 366 -16.54 -8.52 6.66
CA LYS A 366 -16.63 -9.49 7.76
C LYS A 366 -18.08 -9.86 8.10
N MET A 367 -18.96 -8.86 8.22
CA MET A 367 -20.40 -9.09 8.45
C MET A 367 -21.05 -9.92 7.34
N ALA A 368 -20.63 -9.69 6.09
CA ALA A 368 -21.09 -10.45 4.92
C ALA A 368 -20.52 -11.87 4.85
N GLY A 369 -19.60 -12.25 5.75
CA GLY A 369 -18.91 -13.54 5.72
C GLY A 369 -18.00 -13.72 4.50
N TRP A 370 -17.59 -12.63 3.86
CA TRP A 370 -16.71 -12.67 2.69
C TRP A 370 -15.24 -12.81 3.07
N THR A 371 -14.89 -12.41 4.29
CA THR A 371 -13.56 -12.61 4.88
C THR A 371 -13.61 -13.77 5.87
N ARG A 372 -12.60 -14.62 5.84
CA ARG A 372 -12.40 -15.67 6.85
C ARG A 372 -11.43 -15.16 7.92
N ASP A 373 -11.43 -15.79 9.09
CA ASP A 373 -10.53 -15.39 10.20
C ASP A 373 -9.03 -15.60 9.88
N ASP A 374 -8.70 -16.39 8.85
CA ASP A 374 -7.34 -16.62 8.38
C ASP A 374 -6.86 -15.61 7.31
N ILE A 375 -7.73 -14.69 6.88
CA ILE A 375 -7.38 -13.66 5.88
C ILE A 375 -7.07 -12.35 6.59
N GLU A 376 -5.84 -11.85 6.41
CA GLU A 376 -5.41 -10.59 6.98
C GLU A 376 -5.77 -9.41 6.07
N LEU A 377 -6.51 -8.42 6.59
CA LEU A 377 -6.80 -7.17 5.90
C LEU A 377 -6.08 -6.02 6.60
N SER A 378 -5.18 -5.37 5.89
CA SER A 378 -4.30 -4.35 6.46
C SER A 378 -4.42 -3.03 5.70
N HIS A 379 -4.75 -1.95 6.41
CA HIS A 379 -4.74 -0.58 5.88
C HIS A 379 -3.44 0.12 6.28
N VAL A 380 -2.47 0.12 5.36
CA VAL A 380 -1.20 0.84 5.53
C VAL A 380 -1.42 2.29 5.12
N MET A 381 -1.67 3.12 6.13
CA MET A 381 -1.92 4.54 5.94
C MET A 381 -0.64 5.38 5.92
N PHE A 382 -0.63 6.43 5.10
CA PHE A 382 0.40 7.46 5.13
C PHE A 382 -0.23 8.86 5.23
N GLY A 383 0.52 9.80 5.81
CA GLY A 383 0.07 11.20 5.94
C GLY A 383 0.26 12.03 4.68
N SER A 384 -0.30 13.23 4.68
CA SER A 384 -0.11 14.23 3.62
C SER A 384 1.37 14.60 3.42
N VAL A 385 1.73 15.01 2.20
CA VAL A 385 3.00 15.69 1.92
C VAL A 385 2.82 17.16 2.29
N LEU A 386 3.69 17.69 3.16
CA LEU A 386 3.60 19.06 3.65
C LEU A 386 4.74 19.91 3.07
N GLY A 387 4.47 21.20 2.87
CA GLY A 387 5.49 22.21 2.61
C GLY A 387 6.19 22.65 3.90
N GLU A 388 7.14 23.58 3.76
CA GLU A 388 7.88 24.16 4.90
C GLU A 388 6.98 24.92 5.89
N ASP A 389 5.81 25.36 5.42
CA ASP A 389 4.76 26.03 6.21
C ASP A 389 3.87 25.05 7.00
N GLY A 390 4.08 23.74 6.85
CA GLY A 390 3.24 22.70 7.45
C GLY A 390 1.88 22.52 6.77
N ALA A 391 1.60 23.23 5.67
CA ALA A 391 0.40 23.06 4.86
C ALA A 391 0.62 22.01 3.75
N PRO A 392 -0.45 21.48 3.11
CA PRO A 392 -0.29 20.55 1.99
C PRO A 392 0.60 21.12 0.88
N LEU A 393 1.57 20.32 0.42
CA LEU A 393 2.55 20.74 -0.58
C LEU A 393 1.86 21.18 -1.88
N LYS A 394 2.15 22.41 -2.27
CA LYS A 394 1.63 23.06 -3.48
C LYS A 394 2.74 23.83 -4.19
N THR A 395 2.56 24.10 -5.48
CA THR A 395 3.41 25.01 -6.25
C THR A 395 3.25 26.46 -5.73
N ARG A 396 4.12 27.37 -6.19
CA ARG A 396 3.99 28.82 -5.89
C ARG A 396 2.67 29.42 -6.40
N SER A 397 2.05 28.83 -7.42
CA SER A 397 0.72 29.21 -7.94
C SER A 397 -0.44 28.66 -7.10
N GLY A 398 -0.18 27.78 -6.13
CA GLY A 398 -1.20 27.12 -5.31
C GLY A 398 -1.81 25.84 -5.93
N GLU A 399 -1.28 25.41 -7.08
CA GLU A 399 -1.62 24.17 -7.77
C GLU A 399 -0.89 22.96 -7.16
N ASN A 400 -1.33 21.74 -7.50
CA ASN A 400 -0.62 20.54 -7.07
C ASN A 400 0.72 20.43 -7.79
N VAL A 401 1.76 20.02 -7.07
CA VAL A 401 3.08 19.77 -7.67
C VAL A 401 3.01 18.54 -8.57
N LYS A 402 3.38 18.72 -9.84
CA LYS A 402 3.50 17.64 -10.82
C LYS A 402 4.64 16.72 -10.43
N LEU A 403 4.41 15.41 -10.49
CA LEU A 403 5.40 14.45 -10.04
C LEU A 403 6.66 14.47 -10.92
N LYS A 404 6.51 14.62 -12.24
CA LYS A 404 7.65 14.66 -13.16
C LYS A 404 8.59 15.85 -12.86
N GLU A 405 8.04 17.05 -12.72
CA GLU A 405 8.79 18.25 -12.37
C GLU A 405 9.55 18.10 -11.04
N LEU A 406 8.90 17.51 -10.03
CA LEU A 406 9.53 17.24 -8.74
C LEU A 406 10.74 16.30 -8.88
N LEU A 407 10.62 15.24 -9.68
CA LEU A 407 11.69 14.27 -9.87
C LEU A 407 12.85 14.86 -10.69
N ASP A 408 12.53 15.65 -11.72
CA ASP A 408 13.55 16.34 -12.53
C ASP A 408 14.34 17.34 -11.67
N GLU A 409 13.65 18.12 -10.83
CA GLU A 409 14.32 19.02 -9.88
C GLU A 409 15.17 18.24 -8.87
N ALA A 410 14.68 17.09 -8.37
CA ALA A 410 15.43 16.25 -7.43
C ALA A 410 16.75 15.75 -8.05
N VAL A 411 16.71 15.26 -9.30
CA VAL A 411 17.91 14.82 -10.03
C VAL A 411 18.85 15.98 -10.30
N GLN A 412 18.34 17.14 -10.72
CA GLN A 412 19.17 18.33 -10.95
C GLN A 412 19.90 18.79 -9.68
N ARG A 413 19.19 18.82 -8.54
CA ARG A 413 19.79 19.16 -7.24
C ARG A 413 20.81 18.12 -6.81
N ALA A 414 20.52 16.84 -6.96
CA ALA A 414 21.47 15.76 -6.64
C ALA A 414 22.73 15.84 -7.50
N MET A 415 22.57 16.05 -8.82
CA MET A 415 23.67 16.24 -9.76
C MET A 415 24.58 17.39 -9.33
N SER A 416 24.00 18.55 -8.98
CA SER A 416 24.76 19.71 -8.50
C SER A 416 25.62 19.38 -7.28
N VAL A 417 25.10 18.57 -6.35
CA VAL A 417 25.86 18.13 -5.16
C VAL A 417 26.98 17.16 -5.54
N VAL A 418 26.74 16.23 -6.47
CA VAL A 418 27.75 15.28 -6.97
C VAL A 418 28.90 16.03 -7.63
N GLU A 419 28.60 17.01 -8.50
CA GLU A 419 29.59 17.82 -9.19
C GLU A 419 30.43 18.68 -8.25
N GLN A 420 29.82 19.22 -7.19
CA GLN A 420 30.54 19.96 -6.16
C GLN A 420 31.50 19.07 -5.35
N LYS A 421 31.08 17.85 -5.01
CA LYS A 421 31.89 16.93 -4.21
C LYS A 421 32.97 16.20 -5.02
N ASN A 422 32.67 15.88 -6.28
CA ASN A 422 33.52 15.11 -7.18
C ASN A 422 33.60 15.80 -8.56
N PRO A 423 34.31 16.94 -8.66
CA PRO A 423 34.34 17.74 -9.89
C PRO A 423 34.94 16.98 -11.10
N ASP A 424 35.90 16.10 -10.84
CA ASP A 424 36.62 15.33 -11.86
C ASP A 424 35.91 14.02 -12.26
N LEU A 425 34.68 13.79 -11.74
CA LEU A 425 33.93 12.59 -12.08
C LEU A 425 33.51 12.63 -13.57
N PRO A 426 33.77 11.57 -14.36
CA PRO A 426 33.35 11.54 -15.76
C PRO A 426 31.83 11.69 -15.91
N ALA A 427 31.36 12.37 -16.97
CA ALA A 427 29.94 12.67 -17.16
C ALA A 427 29.00 11.45 -17.15
N GLY A 428 29.45 10.28 -17.59
CA GLY A 428 28.66 9.03 -17.53
C GLY A 428 28.70 8.32 -16.17
N LYS A 429 29.45 8.84 -15.20
CA LYS A 429 29.51 8.37 -13.81
C LYS A 429 28.94 9.38 -12.81
N LYS A 430 28.73 10.62 -13.26
CA LYS A 430 27.87 11.61 -12.61
C LYS A 430 26.42 11.23 -12.87
#